data_AF-A0A849QNY2-F1
#
_entry.id   AF-A0A849QNY2-F1
#
_cell.length_a   1.000
_cell.length_b   1.000
_cell.length_c   1.000
_cell.angle_alpha   90.00
_cell.angle_beta   90.00
_cell.angle_gamma   90.00
#
_symmetry.space_group_name_H-M   'P 1'
#
loop_
_entity.id
_entity.type
_entity.pdbx_description
1 polymer ?
#
loop_
_entity_poly.entity_id
_entity_poly.type
_entity_poly.pdbx_seq_one_letter_code
_entity_poly.pdbx_strand_id
1 'polypeptide(L)' 'IILGLDALYNAAEGKLDAETLEVGTVTLEEKQFRKLTSEEVESYVSQILEMHIESEESDEEETDEKSEDESKDENEE' A
#
# COMPACT_ATOMS: atom_id res chain seq x y z
N ILE A 1 2.16 -15.71 -2.05
CA ILE A 1 3.25 -14.72 -2.08
C ILE A 1 2.72 -13.39 -1.55
N ILE A 2 1.74 -12.76 -2.21
CA ILE A 2 1.11 -11.48 -1.80
C ILE A 2 0.85 -11.36 -0.29
N LEU A 3 0.05 -12.24 0.32
CA LEU A 3 -0.23 -12.20 1.76
C LEU A 3 1.02 -12.15 2.66
N GLY A 4 2.09 -12.83 2.25
CA GLY A 4 3.35 -12.84 3.00
C GLY A 4 4.10 -11.51 2.86
N LEU A 5 4.09 -10.89 1.68
CA LEU A 5 4.68 -9.57 1.50
C LEU A 5 3.85 -8.47 2.17
N ASP A 6 2.53 -8.59 2.16
CA ASP A 6 1.63 -7.68 2.87
C ASP A 6 1.90 -7.71 4.39
N ALA A 7 1.98 -8.91 4.97
CA ALA A 7 2.38 -9.06 6.37
C ALA A 7 3.78 -8.47 6.65
N LEU A 8 4.71 -8.59 5.70
CA LEU A 8 6.06 -8.02 5.82
C LEU A 8 6.06 -6.49 5.73
N TYR A 9 5.27 -5.91 4.81
CA TYR A 9 5.07 -4.46 4.69
C TYR A 9 4.59 -3.85 6.01
N ASN A 10 3.57 -4.47 6.62
CA ASN A 10 3.05 -4.07 7.92
C ASN A 10 4.10 -4.21 9.03
N ALA A 11 4.83 -5.32 9.05
CA ALA A 11 5.90 -5.55 10.04
C ALA A 11 7.09 -4.59 9.88
N ALA A 12 7.33 -4.09 8.67
CA ALA A 12 8.38 -3.15 8.32
C ALA A 12 7.95 -1.67 8.38
N GLU A 13 6.76 -1.39 8.92
CA GLU A 13 6.20 -0.03 9.04
C GLU A 13 6.17 0.70 7.68
N GLY A 14 5.70 -0.02 6.65
CA GLY A 14 5.54 0.49 5.30
C GLY A 14 6.83 0.57 4.47
N LYS A 15 7.97 0.15 5.02
CA LYS A 15 9.27 0.18 4.33
C LYS A 15 9.53 -1.16 3.64
N LEU A 16 9.14 -1.25 2.37
CA LEU A 16 9.39 -2.42 1.54
C LEU A 16 10.14 -2.00 0.27
N ASP A 17 11.28 -2.63 0.01
CA ASP A 17 12.15 -2.33 -1.13
C ASP A 17 12.66 -3.63 -1.76
N ALA A 18 12.49 -3.77 -3.08
CA ALA A 18 12.93 -4.93 -3.84
C ALA A 18 14.45 -5.13 -3.85
N GLU A 19 15.25 -4.07 -3.69
CA GLU A 19 16.72 -4.18 -3.61
C GLU A 19 17.18 -4.90 -2.33
N THR A 20 16.37 -4.83 -1.27
CA THR A 20 16.68 -5.39 0.05
C THR A 20 15.94 -6.70 0.35
N LEU A 21 15.09 -7.16 -0.57
CA LEU A 21 14.19 -8.28 -0.39
C LEU A 21 14.61 -9.47 -1.24
N GLU A 22 14.74 -10.65 -0.61
CA GLU A 22 14.97 -11.91 -1.30
C GLU A 22 13.77 -12.86 -1.14
N VAL A 23 13.28 -13.42 -2.24
CA VAL A 23 12.17 -14.36 -2.25
C VAL A 23 12.59 -15.67 -2.90
N GLY A 24 12.30 -16.78 -2.21
CA GLY A 24 12.51 -18.13 -2.69
C GLY A 24 11.22 -18.94 -2.61
N THR A 25 10.99 -19.81 -3.60
CA THR A 25 9.80 -20.66 -3.67
C THR A 25 10.17 -22.12 -3.86
N VAL A 26 9.33 -23.01 -3.35
CA VAL A 26 9.34 -24.45 -3.66
C VAL A 26 7.91 -24.81 -4.00
N THR A 27 7.64 -25.13 -5.27
CA THR A 27 6.31 -25.53 -5.73
C THR A 27 6.15 -27.05 -5.64
N LEU A 28 4.92 -27.54 -5.54
CA LEU A 28 4.65 -28.98 -5.53
C LEU A 28 4.92 -29.65 -6.89
N GLU A 29 4.83 -28.87 -7.96
CA GLU A 29 5.10 -29.31 -9.33
C GLU A 29 6.60 -29.55 -9.54
N GLU A 30 7.41 -28.52 -9.29
CA GLU A 30 8.86 -28.57 -9.53
C GLU A 30 9.61 -29.29 -8.40
N LYS A 31 9.09 -29.23 -7.16
CA LYS A 31 9.73 -29.76 -5.94
C LYS A 31 11.17 -29.30 -5.75
N GLN A 32 11.52 -28.17 -6.34
CA GLN A 32 12.85 -27.58 -6.31
C GLN A 32 12.77 -26.15 -5.81
N PHE A 33 13.82 -25.73 -5.12
CA PHE A 33 13.98 -24.35 -4.72
C PHE A 33 14.30 -23.49 -5.94
N ARG A 34 13.55 -22.39 -6.08
CA ARG A 34 13.80 -21.34 -7.06
C ARG A 34 13.87 -20.00 -6.35
N LYS A 35 14.99 -19.29 -6.54
CA LYS A 35 15.10 -17.86 -6.20
C LYS A 35 14.41 -17.04 -7.28
N LEU A 36 13.58 -16.08 -6.89
CA LEU A 36 12.95 -15.15 -7.82
C LEU A 36 13.99 -14.15 -8.32
N THR A 37 13.85 -13.68 -9.56
CA THR A 37 14.68 -12.59 -10.08
C THR A 37 14.29 -11.26 -9.44
N SER A 38 15.16 -10.25 -9.52
CA SER A 38 14.86 -8.90 -9.05
C SER A 38 13.60 -8.34 -9.70
N GLU A 39 13.43 -8.55 -11.01
CA GLU A 39 12.24 -8.11 -11.77
C GLU A 39 10.95 -8.78 -11.26
N GLU A 40 11.00 -10.07 -10.89
CA GLU A 40 9.86 -10.77 -10.30
C GLU A 40 9.53 -10.21 -8.91
N VAL A 41 10.54 -9.92 -8.10
CA VAL A 41 10.36 -9.33 -6.77
C VAL A 41 9.80 -7.91 -6.85
N GLU A 42 10.33 -7.08 -7.74
CA GLU A 42 9.85 -5.72 -8.01
C GLU A 42 8.36 -5.72 -8.36
N SER A 43 7.92 -6.62 -9.25
CA SER A 43 6.50 -6.73 -9.62
C SER A 43 5.60 -7.02 -8.42
N TYR A 44 6.04 -7.84 -7.46
CA TYR A 44 5.28 -8.12 -6.25
C TYR A 44 5.34 -6.95 -5.25
N VAL A 45 6.48 -6.28 -5.10
CA VAL A 45 6.60 -5.11 -4.21
C VAL A 45 5.71 -3.98 -4.72
N SER A 46 5.73 -3.67 -6.01
CA SER A 46 4.87 -2.63 -6.60
C SER A 46 3.39 -2.92 -6.36
N GLN A 47 2.95 -4.18 -6.53
CA GLN A 47 1.57 -4.57 -6.22
C GLN A 47 1.19 -4.31 -4.77
N ILE A 48 2.09 -4.58 -3.80
CA ILE A 48 1.81 -4.30 -2.40
C ILE A 48 1.71 -2.80 -2.15
N LEU A 49 2.62 -2.01 -2.71
CA LEU A 49 2.60 -0.55 -2.55
C LEU A 49 1.33 0.06 -3.15
N GLU A 50 0.91 -0.39 -4.34
CA GLU A 50 -0.33 0.05 -4.99
C GLU A 50 -1.56 -0.28 -4.15
N MET A 51 -1.68 -1.51 -3.63
CA MET A 51 -2.81 -1.91 -2.78
C MET A 51 -2.94 -1.03 -1.53
N HIS A 52 -1.82 -0.65 -0.91
CA HIS A 52 -1.82 0.18 0.30
C HIS A 52 -2.11 1.65 0.01
N ILE A 53 -1.67 2.17 -1.15
CA ILE A 53 -2.04 3.52 -1.62
C ILE A 53 -3.55 3.58 -1.89
N GLU A 54 -4.10 2.62 -2.63
CA GLU A 54 -5.53 2.60 -2.97
C GLU A 54 -6.42 2.47 -1.72
N SER A 55 -5.97 1.73 -0.70
CA SER A 55 -6.70 1.62 0.56
C SER A 55 -6.66 2.88 1.41
N GLU A 56 -5.52 3.60 1.44
CA GLU A 56 -5.43 4.87 2.18
C GLU A 56 -6.24 5.98 1.50
N GLU A 57 -6.23 6.08 0.17
CA GLU A 57 -7.05 7.07 -0.56
C GLU A 57 -8.57 6.78 -0.45
N SER A 58 -8.95 5.53 -0.20
CA SER A 58 -10.37 5.15 0.02
C SER A 58 -10.88 5.48 1.43
N ASP A 59 -9.99 5.67 2.41
CA ASP A 59 -10.34 6.02 3.80
C ASP A 59 -10.36 7.56 4.04
N GLU A 60 -9.81 8.37 3.12
CA GLU A 60 -9.78 9.85 3.24
C GLU A 60 -11.05 10.57 2.70
N GLU A 61 -12.02 9.88 2.08
CA GLU A 61 -13.26 10.49 1.55
C GLU A 61 -14.46 10.54 2.53
N GLU A 62 -14.28 10.35 3.85
CA GLU A 62 -15.40 10.37 4.83
C GLU A 62 -15.31 11.40 5.97
N THR A 63 -14.52 12.48 5.87
CA THR A 63 -14.67 13.62 6.81
C THR A 63 -14.32 14.98 6.19
N ASP A 64 -15.31 15.73 5.72
CA ASP A 64 -15.55 17.13 6.13
C ASP A 64 -16.90 17.68 5.59
N GLU A 65 -18.03 17.19 6.10
CA GLU A 65 -19.28 17.97 6.14
C GLU A 65 -19.62 18.28 7.61
N LYS A 66 -19.20 19.46 8.08
CA LYS A 66 -20.10 20.49 8.66
C LYS A 66 -19.32 21.56 9.44
N SER A 67 -19.35 22.77 8.89
CA SER A 67 -19.52 23.97 9.69
C SER A 67 -20.30 25.02 8.88
N GLU A 68 -21.63 24.89 8.90
CA GLU A 68 -22.51 26.06 8.91
C GLU A 68 -22.45 26.66 10.32
N ASP A 69 -22.04 27.91 10.47
CA ASP A 69 -22.79 28.84 11.31
C ASP A 69 -22.46 30.30 10.94
N GLU A 70 -23.51 31.10 11.04
CA GLU A 70 -23.76 32.40 10.46
C GLU A 70 -22.93 33.54 11.09
N SER A 71 -22.79 34.67 10.37
CA SER A 71 -23.31 35.99 10.78
C SER A 71 -22.48 37.18 10.28
N LYS A 72 -23.20 38.14 9.67
CA LYS A 72 -23.06 39.62 9.64
C LYS A 72 -22.99 40.17 8.23
N ASP A 73 -24.15 40.53 7.65
CA ASP A 73 -24.83 41.83 7.81
C ASP A 73 -23.94 43.03 7.45
N GLU A 74 -24.33 43.64 6.32
CA GLU A 74 -24.45 45.08 6.05
C GLU A 74 -23.37 46.03 6.56
N ASN A 75 -22.68 46.72 5.63
CA ASN A 75 -22.92 48.16 5.49
C ASN A 75 -22.37 48.73 4.16
N GLU A 76 -23.17 49.60 3.55
CA GLU A 76 -22.80 50.58 2.52
C GLU A 76 -21.75 51.59 3.05
N GLU A 77 -20.82 52.01 2.18
CA GLU A 77 -20.51 53.43 1.90
C GLU A 77 -19.61 53.57 0.65
#